data_AF-C0DVA3-F1
#
_entry.id   AF-C0DVA3-F1
#
_cell.length_a   1.000
_cell.length_b   1.000
_cell.length_c   1.000
_cell.angle_alpha   90.00
_cell.angle_beta   90.00
_cell.angle_gamma   90.00
#
_symmetry.space_group_name_H-M   'P 1'
#
loop_
_entity.id
_entity.type
_entity.pdbx_description
1 polymer ?
#
loop_
_entity_poly.entity_id
_entity_poly.type
_entity_poly.pdbx_seq_one_letter_code
_entity_poly.pdbx_strand_id
1 'polypeptide(L)'
;MGARAEGINVTRSSATLTTDGRLSVNSRFQTELPGQLQVALKQGVPLNFQLSYRLQSPTLAAYRWRLGQLVGSAQTINYKLAYHPLTDRYRVSVGSFSTEYGTLPTALKAVGAVANWQVLDKGTLSDTAPADVAADIRLSLSISDLPRPFQINGETSKSWQLDSGWRKLLISQQ
;
A
#
# COMPACT_ATOMS: atom_id res chain seq x y z
N MET A 1 17.83 -14.53 3.36
CA MET A 1 17.55 -14.42 1.91
C MET A 1 16.45 -13.38 1.73
N GLY A 2 16.80 -12.19 1.23
CA GLY A 2 15.83 -11.11 1.02
C GLY A 2 14.92 -11.44 -0.15
N ALA A 3 13.61 -11.49 0.11
CA ALA A 3 12.62 -11.43 -0.96
C ALA A 3 12.92 -10.17 -1.77
N ARG A 4 13.38 -10.36 -3.01
CA ARG A 4 13.50 -9.25 -3.95
C ARG A 4 12.09 -8.69 -4.12
N ALA A 5 11.97 -7.38 -4.11
CA ALA A 5 10.72 -6.75 -4.44
C ALA A 5 10.43 -7.00 -5.91
N GLU A 6 9.75 -8.09 -6.20
CA GLU A 6 9.34 -8.43 -7.56
C GLU A 6 8.26 -7.42 -7.95
N GLY A 7 8.64 -6.47 -8.80
CA GLY A 7 7.75 -5.50 -9.45
C GLY A 7 7.28 -4.30 -8.61
N ILE A 8 7.61 -4.15 -7.32
CA ILE A 8 7.21 -2.95 -6.55
C ILE A 8 8.41 -2.30 -5.83
N ASN A 9 8.84 -1.14 -6.30
CA ASN A 9 9.91 -0.36 -5.68
C ASN A 9 9.36 0.86 -4.94
N VAL A 10 9.86 1.12 -3.73
CA VAL A 10 9.50 2.33 -2.99
C VAL A 10 10.31 3.51 -3.50
N THR A 11 9.63 4.61 -3.86
CA THR A 11 10.27 5.86 -4.29
C THR A 11 10.15 6.95 -3.24
N ARG A 12 9.14 6.87 -2.38
CA ARG A 12 9.01 7.73 -1.18
C ARG A 12 8.47 6.91 -0.03
N SER A 13 9.14 7.00 1.12
CA SER A 13 8.71 6.43 2.40
C SER A 13 9.17 7.35 3.53
N SER A 14 8.42 8.42 3.75
CA SER A 14 8.70 9.39 4.80
C SER A 14 7.49 9.53 5.70
N ALA A 15 7.72 9.84 6.97
CA ALA A 15 6.65 10.16 7.89
C ALA A 15 7.05 11.32 8.79
N THR A 16 6.06 12.09 9.21
CA THR A 16 6.24 13.25 10.06
C THR A 16 5.51 13.02 11.37
N LEU A 17 6.23 13.12 12.49
CA LEU A 17 5.65 13.13 13.81
C LEU A 17 5.02 14.50 14.04
N THR A 18 3.70 14.52 14.14
CA THR A 18 2.92 15.73 14.41
C THR A 18 3.02 16.12 15.88
N THR A 19 2.82 17.40 16.19
CA THR A 19 2.81 17.93 17.57
C THR A 19 1.76 17.25 18.46
N ASP A 20 0.68 16.75 17.86
CA ASP A 20 -0.40 16.02 18.54
C ASP A 20 -0.07 14.54 18.82
N GLY A 21 1.16 14.09 18.56
CA GLY A 21 1.59 12.70 18.80
C GLY A 21 1.06 11.68 17.78
N ARG A 22 0.66 12.14 16.58
CA ARG A 22 0.29 11.27 15.43
C ARG A 22 1.44 11.13 14.46
N LEU A 23 1.45 10.03 13.71
CA LEU A 23 2.37 9.84 12.60
C LEU A 23 1.65 10.09 11.27
N SER A 24 2.16 11.05 10.50
CA SER A 24 1.66 11.43 9.18
C SER A 24 2.52 10.80 8.09
N VAL A 25 2.01 9.78 7.40
CA VAL A 25 2.77 9.00 6.42
C VAL A 25 2.61 9.56 5.00
N ASN A 26 3.73 9.60 4.29
CA ASN A 26 3.81 9.94 2.88
C ASN A 26 4.50 8.80 2.13
N SER A 27 3.79 8.19 1.17
CA SER A 27 4.33 7.09 0.37
C SER A 27 4.17 7.31 -1.12
N ARG A 28 5.12 6.76 -1.88
CA ARG A 28 5.02 6.57 -3.34
C ARG A 28 5.76 5.30 -3.70
N PHE A 29 5.17 4.55 -4.64
CA PHE A 29 5.73 3.33 -5.18
C PHE A 29 5.81 3.42 -6.70
N GLN A 30 6.80 2.75 -7.26
CA GLN A 30 6.90 2.44 -8.68
C GLN A 30 6.59 0.96 -8.84
N THR A 31 5.47 0.67 -9.49
CA THR A 31 5.00 -0.68 -9.72
C THR A 31 5.13 -1.04 -11.19
N GLU A 32 5.73 -2.19 -11.46
CA GLU A 32 5.83 -2.82 -12.76
C GLU A 32 4.99 -4.10 -12.73
N LEU A 33 3.91 -4.12 -13.52
CA LEU A 33 3.06 -5.29 -13.63
C LEU A 33 3.70 -6.30 -14.61
N PRO A 34 3.90 -7.57 -14.20
CA PRO A 34 4.17 -8.67 -15.11
C PRO A 34 3.18 -8.73 -16.28
N GLY A 35 3.63 -9.18 -17.46
CA GLY A 35 2.81 -9.20 -18.67
C GLY A 35 1.47 -9.94 -18.50
N GLN A 36 1.45 -11.03 -17.73
CA GLN A 36 0.22 -11.78 -17.44
C GLN A 36 -0.81 -10.95 -16.67
N LEU A 37 -0.35 -10.14 -15.71
CA LEU A 37 -1.21 -9.23 -14.94
C LEU A 37 -1.76 -8.10 -15.81
N GLN A 38 -0.97 -7.61 -16.77
CA GLN A 38 -1.45 -6.63 -17.74
C GLN A 38 -2.55 -7.21 -18.64
N VAL A 39 -2.38 -8.46 -19.11
CA VAL A 39 -3.37 -9.17 -19.92
C VAL A 39 -4.66 -9.41 -19.14
N ALA A 40 -4.56 -9.93 -17.91
CA ALA A 40 -5.72 -10.16 -17.05
C ALA A 40 -6.48 -8.86 -16.76
N LEU A 41 -5.76 -7.78 -16.45
CA LEU A 41 -6.35 -6.46 -16.26
C LEU A 41 -7.11 -6.01 -17.51
N LYS A 42 -6.53 -6.16 -18.69
CA LYS A 42 -7.18 -5.86 -19.97
C LYS A 42 -8.40 -6.74 -20.26
N GLN A 43 -8.43 -7.96 -19.74
CA GLN A 43 -9.58 -8.88 -19.81
C GLN A 43 -10.65 -8.60 -18.76
N GLY A 44 -10.52 -7.51 -17.99
CA GLY A 44 -11.52 -7.07 -17.02
C GLY A 44 -11.32 -7.60 -15.60
N VAL A 45 -10.18 -8.27 -15.32
CA VAL A 45 -9.85 -8.70 -13.96
C VAL A 45 -9.31 -7.51 -13.17
N PRO A 46 -9.99 -7.04 -12.11
CA PRO A 46 -9.46 -5.96 -11.29
C PRO A 46 -8.29 -6.43 -10.42
N LEU A 47 -7.31 -5.55 -10.25
CA LEU A 47 -6.14 -5.76 -9.41
C LEU A 47 -6.28 -5.00 -8.09
N ASN A 48 -6.27 -5.72 -6.97
CA ASN A 48 -6.45 -5.14 -5.63
C ASN A 48 -5.10 -5.01 -4.92
N PHE A 49 -4.68 -3.77 -4.68
CA PHE A 49 -3.49 -3.47 -3.93
C PHE A 49 -3.84 -3.04 -2.50
N GLN A 50 -2.97 -3.39 -1.57
CA GLN A 50 -3.09 -3.05 -0.17
C GLN A 50 -1.82 -2.35 0.29
N LEU A 51 -1.95 -1.08 0.69
CA LEU A 51 -0.90 -0.34 1.37
C LEU A 51 -1.08 -0.54 2.88
N SER A 52 -0.14 -1.21 3.51
CA SER A 52 -0.16 -1.53 4.95
C SER A 52 0.86 -0.70 5.71
N TYR A 53 0.53 -0.38 6.95
CA TYR A 53 1.40 0.28 7.90
C TYR A 53 1.69 -0.61 9.12
N ARG A 54 2.88 -0.46 9.70
CA ARG A 54 3.19 -1.05 11.00
C ARG A 54 4.13 -0.17 11.81
N LEU A 55 3.74 0.09 13.06
CA LEU A 55 4.63 0.64 14.09
C LEU A 55 5.51 -0.48 14.67
N GLN A 56 6.83 -0.30 14.63
CA GLN A 56 7.81 -1.22 15.23
C GLN A 56 8.24 -0.75 16.63
N SER A 57 8.48 0.55 16.79
CA SER A 57 8.88 1.18 18.05
C SER A 57 8.20 2.54 18.22
N PRO A 58 7.87 2.94 19.45
CA PRO A 58 8.11 2.21 20.71
C PRO A 58 7.10 1.07 20.94
N THR A 59 7.56 -0.03 21.55
CA THR A 59 6.76 -1.26 21.75
C THR A 59 5.48 -1.02 22.54
N LEU A 60 5.53 -0.17 23.58
CA LEU A 60 4.36 0.16 24.39
C LEU A 60 3.27 0.85 23.56
N ALA A 61 3.64 1.84 22.73
CA ALA A 61 2.69 2.51 21.84
C ALA A 61 2.14 1.52 20.80
N ALA A 62 3.00 0.66 20.23
CA ALA A 62 2.57 -0.37 19.30
C ALA A 62 1.55 -1.36 19.93
N TYR A 63 1.77 -1.77 21.18
CA TYR A 63 0.86 -2.65 21.91
C TYR A 63 -0.47 -1.95 22.24
N ARG A 64 -0.42 -0.73 22.79
CA ARG A 64 -1.60 0.09 23.10
C ARG A 64 -2.46 0.31 21.86
N TRP A 65 -1.83 0.68 20.75
CA TRP A 65 -2.50 0.86 19.47
C TRP A 65 -3.12 -0.45 18.97
N ARG A 66 -2.43 -1.59 19.08
CA ARG A 66 -3.01 -2.90 18.70
C ARG A 66 -4.26 -3.27 19.52
N LEU A 67 -4.28 -2.97 20.81
CA LEU A 67 -5.46 -3.24 21.67
C LEU A 67 -6.63 -2.29 21.40
N GLY A 68 -6.36 -1.03 21.05
CA GLY A 68 -7.39 -0.01 20.81
C GLY A 68 -8.14 -0.11 19.48
N GLN A 69 -7.71 -0.99 18.57
CA GLN A 69 -8.20 -1.05 17.19
C GLN A 69 -9.54 -1.77 16.96
N LEU A 70 -10.31 -1.97 18.03
CA LEU A 70 -11.61 -2.61 17.93
C LEU A 70 -12.62 -1.80 17.10
N VAL A 71 -12.37 -0.51 16.82
CA VAL A 71 -13.25 0.34 16.01
C VAL A 71 -12.45 1.39 15.22
N GLY A 72 -12.13 1.13 13.94
CA GLY A 72 -12.12 2.19 12.91
C GLY A 72 -10.79 2.79 12.42
N SER A 73 -9.63 2.52 13.00
CA SER A 73 -8.35 3.08 12.49
C SER A 73 -7.84 2.26 11.32
N ALA A 74 -7.83 2.85 10.11
CA ALA A 74 -7.43 2.16 8.88
C ALA A 74 -5.96 1.75 8.93
N GLN A 75 -5.69 0.50 9.33
CA GLN A 75 -4.37 -0.14 9.25
C GLN A 75 -3.81 -0.17 7.82
N THR A 76 -4.72 -0.10 6.85
CA THR A 76 -4.47 -0.37 5.45
C THR A 76 -5.29 0.55 4.56
N ILE A 77 -4.74 0.92 3.41
CA ILE A 77 -5.46 1.57 2.32
C ILE A 77 -5.57 0.56 1.17
N ASN A 78 -6.81 0.27 0.77
CA ASN A 78 -7.09 -0.62 -0.35
C ASN A 78 -7.27 0.19 -1.63
N TYR A 79 -6.52 -0.16 -2.65
CA TYR A 79 -6.61 0.39 -4.00
C TYR A 79 -7.15 -0.68 -4.94
N LYS A 80 -8.08 -0.31 -5.81
CA LYS A 80 -8.56 -1.18 -6.90
C LYS A 80 -8.19 -0.56 -8.24
N LEU A 81 -7.41 -1.27 -9.04
CA LEU A 81 -7.09 -0.91 -10.42
C LEU A 81 -7.94 -1.77 -11.37
N ALA A 82 -8.71 -1.13 -12.24
CA ALA A 82 -9.53 -1.79 -13.25
C ALA A 82 -9.33 -1.13 -14.62
N TYR A 83 -9.59 -1.87 -15.69
CA TYR A 83 -9.58 -1.36 -17.06
C TYR A 83 -10.99 -1.35 -17.64
N HIS A 84 -11.36 -0.27 -18.33
CA HIS A 84 -12.63 -0.12 -19.04
C HIS A 84 -12.38 -0.17 -20.55
N PRO A 85 -12.71 -1.30 -21.23
CA PRO A 85 -12.45 -1.48 -22.64
C PRO A 85 -13.17 -0.46 -23.54
N LEU A 86 -14.40 -0.09 -23.16
CA LEU A 86 -15.23 0.83 -23.96
C LEU A 86 -14.63 2.24 -24.06
N THR A 87 -13.97 2.70 -22.99
CA THR A 87 -13.38 4.05 -22.93
C THR A 87 -11.86 4.04 -23.08
N ASP A 88 -11.25 2.85 -23.14
CA ASP A 88 -9.80 2.63 -23.07
C ASP A 88 -9.15 3.38 -21.88
N ARG A 89 -9.77 3.29 -20.70
CA ARG A 89 -9.30 3.97 -19.48
C ARG A 89 -8.98 3.00 -18.36
N TYR A 90 -8.02 3.40 -17.53
CA TYR A 90 -7.65 2.72 -16.30
C TYR A 90 -8.23 3.48 -15.11
N ARG A 91 -9.09 2.83 -14.32
CA ARG A 91 -9.68 3.41 -13.11
C ARG A 91 -8.90 2.92 -11.88
N VAL A 92 -8.42 3.85 -11.06
CA VAL A 92 -7.92 3.55 -9.71
C VAL A 92 -8.96 4.03 -8.70
N SER A 93 -9.40 3.15 -7.81
CA SER A 93 -10.38 3.46 -6.76
C SER A 93 -9.77 3.27 -5.38
N VAL A 94 -10.05 4.19 -4.45
CA VAL A 94 -9.60 4.18 -3.05
C VAL A 94 -10.73 4.65 -2.16
N GLY A 95 -11.27 3.77 -1.32
CA GLY A 95 -12.49 4.07 -0.55
C GLY A 95 -13.64 4.48 -1.49
N SER A 96 -14.21 5.66 -1.27
CA SER A 96 -15.27 6.25 -2.11
C SER A 96 -14.76 7.04 -3.31
N PHE A 97 -13.44 7.22 -3.45
CA PHE A 97 -12.85 8.02 -4.51
C PHE A 97 -12.41 7.14 -5.68
N SER A 98 -12.57 7.64 -6.90
CA SER A 98 -12.04 6.99 -8.10
C SER A 98 -11.53 7.99 -9.12
N THR A 99 -10.38 7.70 -9.72
CA THR A 99 -9.75 8.53 -10.76
C THR A 99 -9.46 7.70 -11.99
N GLU A 100 -9.69 8.26 -13.17
CA GLU A 100 -9.42 7.63 -14.47
C GLU A 100 -8.10 8.12 -15.05
N TYR A 101 -7.38 7.22 -15.72
CA TYR A 101 -6.09 7.47 -16.33
C TYR A 101 -6.07 6.94 -17.77
N GLY A 102 -5.34 7.64 -18.64
CA GLY A 102 -5.20 7.23 -20.04
C GLY A 102 -4.18 6.10 -20.28
N THR A 103 -3.26 5.85 -19.34
CA THR A 103 -2.25 4.81 -19.51
C THR A 103 -2.01 4.04 -18.22
N LEU A 104 -1.66 2.76 -18.36
CA LEU A 104 -1.36 1.87 -17.25
C LEU A 104 -0.22 2.40 -16.34
N PRO A 105 0.92 2.90 -16.87
CA PRO A 105 1.99 3.43 -16.02
C PRO A 105 1.54 4.63 -15.18
N THR A 106 0.63 5.47 -15.70
CA THR A 106 0.12 6.62 -14.96
C THR A 106 -0.84 6.19 -13.85
N ALA A 107 -1.69 5.21 -14.13
CA ALA A 107 -2.57 4.61 -13.13
C ALA A 107 -1.76 3.96 -12.00
N LEU A 108 -0.72 3.20 -12.34
CA LEU A 108 0.15 2.52 -11.37
C LEU A 108 0.89 3.50 -10.45
N LYS A 109 1.26 4.70 -10.93
CA LYS A 109 1.85 5.75 -10.07
C LYS A 109 0.88 6.26 -8.99
N ALA A 110 -0.43 6.17 -9.22
CA ALA A 110 -1.43 6.56 -8.23
C ALA A 110 -1.65 5.49 -7.15
N VAL A 111 -1.40 4.21 -7.49
CA VAL A 111 -1.50 3.10 -6.54
C VAL A 111 -0.38 3.20 -5.51
N GLY A 112 -0.73 3.20 -4.23
CA GLY A 112 0.22 3.35 -3.13
C GLY A 112 0.81 4.76 -2.99
N ALA A 113 0.36 5.73 -3.78
CA ALA A 113 0.63 7.13 -3.53
C ALA A 113 -0.35 7.65 -2.49
N VAL A 114 0.15 8.06 -1.33
CA VAL A 114 -0.65 8.76 -0.32
C VAL A 114 0.19 9.84 0.33
N ALA A 115 -0.45 10.97 0.62
CA ALA A 115 0.12 12.06 1.39
C ALA A 115 -0.70 12.26 2.65
N ASN A 116 -0.03 12.63 3.75
CA ASN A 116 -0.67 12.93 5.03
C ASN A 116 -1.58 11.83 5.59
N TRP A 117 -1.24 10.56 5.36
CA TRP A 117 -2.01 9.43 5.90
C TRP A 117 -1.78 9.33 7.41
N GLN A 118 -2.81 9.63 8.19
CA GLN A 118 -2.78 9.55 9.65
C GLN A 118 -2.96 8.09 10.08
N VAL A 119 -1.86 7.44 10.48
CA VAL A 119 -1.85 6.00 10.80
C VAL A 119 -2.02 5.70 12.30
N LEU A 120 -1.89 6.72 13.14
CA LEU A 120 -2.06 6.61 14.59
C LEU A 120 -3.10 7.62 15.09
N ASP A 121 -3.70 7.29 16.22
CA ASP A 121 -4.60 8.19 16.94
C ASP A 121 -3.83 9.30 17.64
N LYS A 122 -4.53 10.38 17.95
CA LYS A 122 -3.98 11.50 18.71
C LYS A 122 -3.45 11.00 20.05
N GLY A 123 -2.27 11.48 20.45
CA GLY A 123 -1.67 11.11 21.73
C GLY A 123 -0.82 9.83 21.74
N THR A 124 -0.81 9.06 20.64
CA THR A 124 -0.15 7.74 20.63
C THR A 124 1.36 7.84 20.86
N LEU A 125 2.00 8.87 20.30
CA LEU A 125 3.44 9.13 20.36
C LEU A 125 3.79 10.46 21.03
N SER A 126 2.89 11.05 21.85
CA SER A 126 3.10 12.38 22.45
C SER A 126 4.37 12.50 23.29
N ASP A 127 4.77 11.42 23.97
CA ASP A 127 5.95 11.39 24.83
C ASP A 127 7.14 10.68 24.17
N THR A 128 7.16 10.60 22.83
CA THR A 128 8.18 9.85 22.08
C THR A 128 8.97 10.79 21.17
N ALA A 129 10.30 10.77 21.30
CA ALA A 129 11.14 11.53 20.39
C ALA A 129 11.10 10.91 18.98
N PRO A 130 11.18 11.71 17.90
CA PRO A 130 11.19 11.20 16.52
C PRO A 130 12.25 10.11 16.26
N ALA A 131 13.40 10.20 16.94
CA ALA A 131 14.50 9.25 16.82
C ALA A 131 14.18 7.85 17.37
N ASP A 132 13.22 7.75 18.30
CA ASP A 132 12.80 6.50 18.93
C ASP A 132 11.64 5.81 18.18
N VAL A 133 11.10 6.49 17.17
CA VAL A 133 10.01 5.96 16.34
C VAL A 133 10.60 5.15 15.21
N ALA A 134 10.18 3.90 15.12
CA ALA A 134 10.46 3.05 13.96
C ALA A 134 9.15 2.53 13.39
N ALA A 135 8.92 2.75 12.10
CA ALA A 135 7.73 2.29 11.42
C ALA A 135 8.02 1.90 9.98
N ASP A 136 7.19 1.00 9.46
CA ASP A 136 7.31 0.45 8.12
C ASP A 136 6.01 0.62 7.32
N ILE A 137 6.15 0.66 6.01
CA ILE A 137 5.05 0.52 5.05
C ILE A 137 5.30 -0.63 4.08
N ARG A 138 4.22 -1.21 3.55
CA ARG A 138 4.29 -2.28 2.55
C ARG A 138 3.16 -2.11 1.55
N LEU A 139 3.48 -2.10 0.26
CA LEU A 139 2.50 -2.21 -0.81
C LEU A 139 2.52 -3.63 -1.35
N SER A 140 1.37 -4.29 -1.34
CA SER A 140 1.21 -5.65 -1.86
C SER A 140 0.04 -5.74 -2.83
N LEU A 141 0.20 -6.53 -3.89
CA LEU A 141 -0.85 -6.99 -4.77
C LEU A 141 -1.14 -8.44 -4.42
N SER A 142 -2.38 -8.74 -4.07
CA SER A 142 -2.87 -10.12 -4.00
C SER A 142 -4.13 -10.23 -4.83
N ILE A 143 -4.21 -11.26 -5.66
CA ILE A 143 -5.38 -11.51 -6.50
C ILE A 143 -6.03 -12.75 -5.96
N SER A 144 -6.57 -12.61 -4.77
CA SER A 144 -7.21 -13.69 -4.02
C SER A 144 -8.49 -14.22 -4.70
N ASP A 145 -9.01 -13.51 -5.71
CA ASP A 145 -10.30 -13.78 -6.34
C ASP A 145 -10.22 -14.13 -7.84
N LEU A 146 -9.10 -14.66 -8.35
CA LEU A 146 -9.06 -15.11 -9.75
C LEU A 146 -10.06 -16.26 -9.98
N PRO A 147 -10.89 -16.19 -11.05
CA PRO A 147 -11.62 -17.35 -11.54
C PRO A 147 -10.64 -18.51 -11.77
N ARG A 148 -11.04 -19.71 -11.37
CA ARG A 148 -10.28 -20.96 -11.57
C ARG A 148 -9.55 -21.12 -12.93
N PRO A 149 -10.06 -20.65 -14.09
CA PRO A 149 -9.31 -20.72 -15.35
C PRO A 149 -8.01 -19.91 -15.40
N PHE A 150 -7.78 -18.93 -14.52
CA PHE A 150 -6.53 -18.18 -14.48
C PHE A 150 -5.50 -18.74 -13.47
N GLN A 151 -5.87 -19.79 -12.73
CA GLN A 151 -5.03 -20.40 -11.68
C GLN A 151 -4.10 -21.51 -12.23
N ILE A 152 -3.69 -21.43 -13.51
CA ILE A 152 -3.04 -22.56 -14.20
C ILE A 152 -1.55 -22.67 -13.83
N ASN A 153 -1.25 -23.73 -13.07
CA ASN A 153 0.04 -24.42 -12.84
C ASN A 153 1.04 -23.75 -11.89
N GLY A 154 1.58 -24.52 -10.94
CA GLY A 154 2.25 -24.10 -9.69
C GLY A 154 3.56 -23.30 -9.79
N GLU A 155 4.05 -22.99 -10.99
CA GLU A 155 5.15 -22.04 -11.24
C GLU A 155 4.62 -20.61 -11.49
N THR A 156 3.36 -20.48 -11.92
CA THR A 156 2.70 -19.22 -12.29
C THR A 156 2.26 -18.43 -11.06
N SER A 157 1.99 -19.07 -9.92
CA SER A 157 1.42 -18.41 -8.73
C SER A 157 2.25 -17.23 -8.19
N LYS A 158 3.57 -17.25 -8.39
CA LYS A 158 4.48 -16.15 -8.00
C LYS A 158 4.33 -14.91 -8.89
N SER A 159 3.96 -15.05 -10.16
CA SER A 159 3.80 -13.89 -11.06
C SER A 159 2.55 -13.05 -10.77
N TRP A 160 1.62 -13.57 -9.95
CA TRP A 160 0.36 -12.91 -9.58
C TRP A 160 0.41 -12.19 -8.24
N GLN A 161 1.48 -12.37 -7.48
CA GLN A 161 1.72 -11.68 -6.23
C GLN A 161 2.85 -10.68 -6.44
N LEU A 162 2.60 -9.42 -6.11
CA LEU A 162 3.66 -8.42 -6.08
C LEU A 162 3.78 -7.90 -4.67
N ASP A 163 5.01 -7.73 -4.22
CA ASP A 163 5.27 -7.31 -2.86
C ASP A 163 6.46 -6.37 -2.80
N SER A 164 6.27 -5.21 -2.17
CA SER A 164 7.38 -4.29 -1.94
C SER A 164 8.34 -4.77 -0.86
N GLY A 165 7.95 -5.76 -0.05
CA GLY A 165 8.48 -5.97 1.30
C GLY A 165 8.10 -4.82 2.23
N TRP A 166 8.42 -4.98 3.53
CA TRP A 166 8.35 -3.87 4.48
C TRP A 166 9.47 -2.87 4.21
N ARG A 167 9.12 -1.59 4.12
CA ARG A 167 10.02 -0.47 3.85
C ARG A 167 9.96 0.51 4.99
N LYS A 168 11.13 0.79 5.57
CA LYS A 168 11.27 1.73 6.68
C LYS A 168 10.85 3.13 6.26
N LEU A 169 10.14 3.80 7.16
CA LEU A 169 9.81 5.21 7.04
C LEU A 169 10.95 6.06 7.58
N LEU A 170 11.33 7.09 6.82
CA LEU A 170 12.19 8.16 7.31
C LEU A 170 11.33 9.10 8.17
N ILE A 171 11.55 9.09 9.48
CA ILE A 171 10.79 9.90 10.44
C ILE A 171 11.42 11.29 10.57
N SER A 172 10.62 12.34 10.44
CA SER A 172 10.98 13.71 10.76
C SER A 172 10.03 14.30 11.78
N GLN A 173 10.41 15.40 12.41
CA GLN A 173 9.50 16.23 13.21
C GLN A 173 8.79 17.25 12.33
N GLN A 174 7.56 17.62 12.68
CA GLN A 174 6.82 18.72 12.05
C GLN A 174 7.38 20.08 12.46
#